data_AF-A0A4Q6F4F0-F1
#
_entry.id   AF-A0A4Q6F4F0-F1
#
_cell.length_a   1.000
_cell.length_b   1.000
_cell.length_c   1.000
_cell.angle_alpha   90.00
_cell.angle_beta   90.00
_cell.angle_gamma   90.00
#
_symmetry.space_group_name_H-M   'P 1'
#
loop_
_entity.id
_entity.type
_entity.pdbx_description
1 polymer ?
#
loop_
_entity_poly.entity_id
_entity_poly.type
_entity_poly.pdbx_seq_one_letter_code
_entity_poly.pdbx_strand_id
1 'polypeptide(L)'
;MNFELTLPSFEQALSWAQRIPLRCPLYMLTGLQCPLCGLGRSLLATWLGEWTRAWHFHPLGPLLSVGGGIALSLYLLNPNLFRRLRKSLFNAWLDLGIKWKYGLLGIYFTVFVLRNTL
;
A
#
# COMPACT_ATOMS: atom_id res chain seq x y z
N MET A 1 14.00 34.90 14.66
CA MET A 1 12.97 34.15 13.91
C MET A 1 12.81 32.82 14.62
N ASN A 2 11.93 32.76 15.62
CA ASN A 2 11.69 31.55 16.41
C ASN A 2 10.56 30.80 15.71
N PHE A 3 10.90 29.71 15.03
CA PHE A 3 9.94 28.78 14.44
C PHE A 3 9.47 27.87 15.59
N GLU A 4 8.52 28.34 16.39
CA GLU A 4 7.81 27.48 17.34
C GLU A 4 7.13 26.36 16.53
N LEU A 5 7.71 25.16 16.59
CA LEU A 5 7.18 23.92 16.02
C LEU A 5 5.89 23.53 16.77
N THR A 6 4.84 24.32 16.59
CA THR A 6 3.48 23.85 16.82
C THR A 6 3.17 22.88 15.69
N LEU A 7 3.08 21.59 16.02
CA LEU A 7 2.68 20.57 15.06
C LEU A 7 1.34 21.02 14.44
N PRO A 8 1.24 21.17 13.10
CA PRO A 8 0.02 21.62 12.48
C PRO A 8 -1.09 20.63 12.81
N SER A 9 -2.24 21.14 13.27
CA SER A 9 -3.43 20.32 13.48
C SER A 9 -3.75 19.52 12.21
N PHE A 10 -4.31 18.32 12.35
CA PHE A 10 -4.61 17.43 11.21
C PHE A 10 -5.39 18.14 10.10
N GLU A 11 -6.35 19.00 10.46
CA GLU A 11 -7.12 19.85 9.54
C GLU A 11 -6.22 20.77 8.69
N GLN A 12 -5.22 21.41 9.29
CA GLN A 12 -4.29 22.30 8.58
C GLN A 12 -3.36 21.52 7.66
N ALA A 13 -2.81 20.39 8.13
CA ALA A 13 -1.97 19.52 7.31
C ALA A 13 -2.76 18.92 6.13
N LEU A 14 -4.03 18.57 6.35
CA LEU A 14 -4.94 18.11 5.31
C LEU A 14 -5.26 19.22 4.31
N SER A 15 -5.42 20.47 4.76
CA SER A 15 -5.66 21.61 3.87
C SER A 15 -4.49 21.84 2.91
N TRP A 16 -3.25 21.61 3.35
CA TRP A 16 -2.06 21.65 2.50
C TRP A 16 -2.02 20.46 1.55
N ALA A 17 -2.32 19.25 2.03
CA ALA A 17 -2.38 18.06 1.20
C ALA A 17 -3.52 18.11 0.14
N GLN A 18 -4.65 18.73 0.47
CA GLN A 18 -5.77 18.96 -0.44
C GLN A 18 -5.45 20.06 -1.46
N ARG A 19 -4.67 21.07 -1.06
CA ARG A 19 -4.16 22.14 -1.95
C ARG A 19 -2.96 21.74 -2.79
N ILE A 20 -2.42 20.54 -2.56
CA ILE A 20 -1.48 19.88 -3.47
C ILE A 20 -2.27 18.84 -4.28
N PRO A 21 -3.17 19.24 -5.21
CA PRO A 21 -3.42 18.39 -6.35
C PRO A 21 -2.14 18.49 -7.17
N LEU A 22 -1.16 17.62 -6.91
CA LEU A 22 -0.11 17.34 -7.87
C LEU A 22 -0.81 16.82 -9.12
N ARG A 23 -1.27 17.74 -9.98
CA ARG A 23 -1.85 17.59 -11.32
C ARG A 23 -2.25 16.14 -11.61
N CYS A 24 -3.20 15.58 -10.86
CA CYS A 24 -3.60 14.20 -11.08
C CYS A 24 -4.55 14.25 -12.28
N PRO A 25 -4.11 13.84 -13.48
CA PRO A 25 -4.96 13.90 -14.66
C PRO A 25 -6.25 13.14 -14.40
N LEU A 26 -6.20 12.04 -13.63
CA LEU A 26 -7.40 11.29 -13.22
C LEU A 26 -8.42 12.17 -12.49
N TYR A 27 -8.03 12.94 -11.47
CA TYR A 27 -8.97 13.82 -10.75
C TYR A 27 -9.50 14.94 -11.66
N MET A 28 -8.64 15.51 -12.50
CA MET A 28 -9.06 16.57 -13.44
C MET A 28 -10.00 16.05 -14.53
N LEU A 29 -9.81 14.81 -14.99
CA LEU A 29 -10.63 14.16 -16.03
C LEU A 29 -11.89 13.51 -15.49
N THR A 30 -11.88 13.00 -14.25
CA THR A 30 -12.98 12.17 -13.71
C THR A 30 -13.66 12.73 -12.46
N GLY A 31 -13.09 13.75 -11.80
CA GLY A 31 -13.59 14.28 -10.52
C GLY A 31 -13.52 13.29 -9.35
N LEU A 32 -13.10 12.04 -9.60
CA LEU A 32 -13.00 10.99 -8.60
C LEU A 32 -11.68 11.11 -7.84
N GLN A 33 -11.78 11.15 -6.51
CA GLN A 33 -10.64 11.02 -5.62
C GLN A 33 -10.09 9.60 -5.77
N CYS A 34 -8.97 9.42 -6.46
CA CYS A 34 -8.41 8.09 -6.68
C CYS A 34 -7.96 7.46 -5.34
N PRO A 35 -7.97 6.13 -5.22
CA PRO A 35 -7.60 5.44 -3.97
C PRO A 35 -6.16 5.73 -3.54
N LEU A 36 -5.27 6.06 -4.49
CA LEU A 36 -3.90 6.49 -4.23
C LEU A 36 -3.80 7.88 -3.56
N CYS A 37 -4.75 8.79 -3.84
CA CYS A 37 -4.84 10.08 -3.16
C CYS A 37 -5.35 9.92 -1.71
N GLY A 38 -6.25 8.96 -1.47
CA GLY A 38 -6.72 8.56 -0.13
C GLY A 38 -5.61 7.94 0.71
N LEU A 39 -4.70 7.19 0.09
CA LEU A 39 -3.52 6.62 0.75
C LEU A 39 -2.60 7.70 1.32
N GLY A 40 -2.32 8.78 0.57
CA GLY A 40 -1.51 9.90 1.05
C GLY A 40 -2.11 10.56 2.30
N ARG A 41 -3.43 10.78 2.33
CA ARG A 41 -4.14 11.33 3.50
C ARG A 41 -4.11 10.38 4.69
N SER A 42 -4.24 9.09 4.43
CA SER A 42 -4.18 8.06 5.46
C SER A 42 -2.78 7.94 6.08
N LEU A 43 -1.72 8.05 5.27
CA LEU A 43 -0.34 8.13 5.76
C LEU A 43 -0.10 9.38 6.60
N LEU A 44 -0.61 10.54 6.16
CA LEU A 44 -0.54 11.80 6.90
C LEU A 44 -1.28 11.73 8.24
N ALA A 45 -2.49 11.16 8.25
CA ALA A 45 -3.25 10.90 9.47
C ALA A 45 -2.49 9.97 10.42
N THR A 46 -1.88 8.91 9.87
CA THR A 46 -1.07 7.97 10.67
C THR A 46 0.17 8.65 11.25
N TRP A 47 0.84 9.51 10.47
CA TRP A 47 2.03 10.24 10.91
C TRP A 47 1.71 11.26 12.03
N LEU A 48 0.52 11.86 11.97
CA LEU A 48 0.02 12.77 13.00
C LEU A 48 -0.57 12.05 14.23
N GLY A 49 -0.56 10.70 14.25
CA GLY A 49 -1.09 9.90 15.35
C GLY A 49 -2.61 9.74 15.36
N GLU A 50 -3.29 10.16 14.28
CA GLU A 50 -4.75 10.13 14.11
C GLU A 50 -5.20 8.79 13.50
N TRP A 51 -5.01 7.71 14.24
CA TRP A 51 -5.26 6.33 13.78
C TRP A 51 -6.69 6.12 13.30
N THR A 52 -7.69 6.58 14.07
CA THR A 52 -9.12 6.41 13.74
C THR A 52 -9.46 7.01 12.37
N ARG A 53 -8.90 8.20 12.08
CA ARG A 53 -9.08 8.87 10.78
C ARG A 53 -8.29 8.16 9.67
N ALA A 54 -7.08 7.67 9.95
CA ALA A 54 -6.28 6.93 8.98
C ALA A 54 -7.00 5.67 8.45
N TRP A 55 -7.65 4.91 9.34
CA TRP A 55 -8.50 3.77 8.98
C TRP A 55 -9.71 4.18 8.13
N HIS A 56 -10.31 5.34 8.42
CA HIS A 56 -11.45 5.87 7.68
C HIS A 56 -11.09 6.31 6.25
N PHE A 57 -9.87 6.81 6.03
CA PHE A 57 -9.42 7.22 4.69
C PHE A 57 -9.06 6.03 3.80
N HIS A 58 -8.20 5.13 4.29
CA HIS A 58 -7.85 3.92 3.55
C HIS A 58 -7.16 2.90 4.46
N PRO A 59 -7.62 1.64 4.56
CA PRO A 59 -7.01 0.64 5.44
C PRO A 59 -5.56 0.25 5.06
N LEU A 60 -5.19 0.40 3.78
CA LEU A 60 -3.79 0.27 3.33
C LEU A 60 -2.83 1.30 3.94
N GLY A 61 -3.30 2.47 4.37
CA GLY A 61 -2.42 3.52 4.92
C GLY A 61 -1.77 3.11 6.24
N PRO A 62 -2.56 2.76 7.29
CA PRO A 62 -2.01 2.25 8.54
C PRO A 62 -1.15 1.01 8.32
N LEU A 63 -1.57 0.12 7.42
CA LEU A 63 -0.83 -1.11 7.12
C LEU A 63 0.55 -0.82 6.51
N LEU A 64 0.64 0.14 5.59
CA LEU A 64 1.91 0.58 4.99
C LEU A 64 2.77 1.36 5.99
N SER A 65 2.18 2.19 6.84
CA SER A 65 2.91 2.90 7.89
C SER A 65 3.52 1.93 8.91
N VAL A 66 2.74 0.98 9.40
CA VAL A 66 3.20 -0.01 10.39
C VAL A 66 4.16 -1.00 9.74
N GLY A 67 3.80 -1.58 8.60
CA GLY A 67 4.66 -2.52 7.87
C GLY A 67 5.97 -1.87 7.39
N GLY A 68 5.89 -0.63 6.90
CA GLY A 68 7.05 0.18 6.51
C GLY A 68 7.93 0.56 7.70
N GLY A 69 7.33 0.94 8.84
CA GLY A 69 8.04 1.21 10.09
C GLY A 69 8.79 -0.02 10.60
N ILE A 70 8.13 -1.18 10.66
CA ILE A 70 8.76 -2.45 11.05
C ILE A 70 9.88 -2.82 10.07
N ALA A 71 9.64 -2.69 8.77
CA ALA A 71 10.64 -2.94 7.73
C ALA A 71 11.87 -2.03 7.91
N LEU A 72 11.64 -0.75 8.18
CA LEU A 72 12.70 0.23 8.40
C LEU A 72 13.47 -0.07 9.70
N SER A 73 12.77 -0.38 10.80
CA SER A 73 13.40 -0.78 12.06
C SER A 73 14.26 -2.04 11.90
N LEU A 74 13.77 -3.06 11.18
CA LEU A 74 14.54 -4.26 10.87
C LEU A 74 15.75 -3.96 9.97
N TYR A 75 15.61 -3.04 9.02
CA TYR A 75 16.71 -2.59 8.17
C TYR A 75 17.80 -1.87 8.99
N LEU A 76 17.41 -1.01 9.93
CA LEU A 76 18.34 -0.27 10.80
C LEU A 76 19.02 -1.17 11.84
N LEU A 77 18.29 -2.14 12.41
CA LEU A 77 18.83 -3.07 13.40
C LEU A 77 19.75 -4.13 12.76
N ASN A 78 19.37 -4.67 11.59
CA ASN A 78 20.13 -5.72 10.93
C ASN A 78 19.84 -5.81 9.42
N PRO A 79 20.60 -5.09 8.57
CA PRO A 79 20.29 -5.01 7.14
C PRO A 79 20.41 -6.36 6.41
N ASN A 80 21.18 -7.29 6.97
CA ASN A 80 21.35 -8.64 6.43
C ASN A 80 20.13 -9.53 6.68
N LEU A 81 19.47 -9.39 7.83
CA LEU A 81 18.24 -10.11 8.16
C LEU A 81 17.08 -9.59 7.30
N PHE A 82 16.96 -8.27 7.16
CA PHE A 82 15.94 -7.65 6.30
C PHE A 82 16.02 -8.15 4.85
N ARG A 83 17.24 -8.24 4.30
CA ARG A 83 17.46 -8.72 2.92
C ARG A 83 17.09 -10.21 2.76
N ARG A 84 17.32 -11.04 3.78
CA ARG A 84 16.92 -12.47 3.78
C ARG A 84 15.41 -12.65 3.93
N LEU A 85 14.79 -11.95 4.89
CA LEU A 85 13.34 -12.04 5.13
C LEU A 85 12.54 -11.55 3.91
N ARG A 86 12.95 -10.42 3.32
CA ARG A 86 12.32 -9.88 2.10
C ARG A 86 12.40 -10.86 0.94
N LYS A 87 13.57 -11.47 0.71
CA LYS A 87 13.74 -12.48 -0.34
C LYS A 87 12.87 -13.72 -0.07
N SER A 88 12.80 -14.19 1.17
CA SER A 88 11.99 -15.35 1.53
C SER A 88 10.48 -15.09 1.36
N LEU A 89 9.98 -13.94 1.82
CA LEU A 89 8.59 -13.53 1.63
C LEU A 89 8.24 -13.30 0.16
N PHE A 90 9.13 -12.65 -0.60
CA PHE A 90 8.93 -12.40 -2.04
C PHE A 90 8.92 -13.69 -2.86
N ASN A 91 9.85 -14.62 -2.57
CA ASN A 91 9.90 -15.92 -3.23
C ASN A 91 8.70 -16.80 -2.84
N ALA A 92 8.27 -16.79 -1.58
CA ALA A 92 7.08 -17.52 -1.15
C ALA A 92 5.80 -17.00 -1.82
N TRP A 93 5.66 -15.67 -1.96
CA TRP A 93 4.53 -15.06 -2.66
C TRP A 93 4.54 -15.36 -4.17
N LEU A 94 5.72 -15.29 -4.80
CA LEU A 94 5.90 -15.67 -6.21
C LEU A 94 5.61 -17.16 -6.44
N ASP A 95 6.12 -18.05 -5.59
CA ASP A 95 5.88 -19.49 -5.69
C ASP A 95 4.41 -19.84 -5.48
N LEU A 96 3.69 -19.14 -4.59
CA LEU A 96 2.25 -19.31 -4.44
C LEU A 96 1.50 -18.87 -5.70
N GLY A 97 1.84 -17.70 -6.25
CA GLY A 97 1.21 -17.17 -7.46
C GLY A 97 1.50 -18.02 -8.70
N ILE A 98 2.72 -18.55 -8.81
CA ILE A 98 3.13 -19.48 -9.88
C ILE A 98 2.37 -20.80 -9.75
N LYS A 99 2.35 -21.43 -8.56
CA LYS A 99 1.62 -22.70 -8.36
C LYS A 99 0.13 -22.58 -8.63
N TRP A 100 -0.49 -21.46 -8.25
CA TRP A 100 -1.91 -21.19 -8.55
C TRP A 100 -2.17 -21.04 -10.04
N LYS A 101 -1.31 -20.32 -10.77
CA LYS A 101 -1.43 -20.19 -12.23
C LYS A 101 -1.32 -21.53 -12.94
N TYR A 102 -0.35 -22.36 -12.58
CA TYR A 102 -0.20 -23.70 -13.18
C TYR A 102 -1.32 -24.66 -12.78
N GLY A 103 -1.88 -24.55 -11.57
CA GLY A 103 -3.05 -25.31 -11.14
C GLY A 103 -4.30 -24.98 -11.97
N LEU A 104 -4.57 -23.69 -12.20
CA LEU A 104 -5.68 -23.26 -13.05
C LEU A 104 -5.47 -23.66 -14.52
N LEU A 105 -4.23 -23.58 -15.02
CA LEU A 105 -3.89 -24.01 -16.37
C LEU A 105 -4.10 -25.52 -16.55
N GLY A 106 -3.73 -26.32 -15.55
CA GLY A 106 -3.94 -27.77 -15.53
C GLY A 106 -5.42 -28.15 -15.55
N ILE A 107 -6.24 -27.50 -14.72
CA ILE A 107 -7.70 -27.69 -14.68
C ILE A 107 -8.33 -27.29 -16.02
N TYR A 108 -7.94 -26.15 -16.57
CA TYR A 108 -8.42 -25.71 -17.88
C TYR A 108 -8.07 -26.73 -18.98
N PHE A 109 -6.84 -27.23 -18.99
CA PHE A 109 -6.40 -28.23 -19.96
C PHE A 109 -7.18 -29.56 -19.83
N THR A 110 -7.46 -30.01 -18.61
CA THR A 110 -8.26 -31.24 -18.39
C THR A 110 -9.70 -31.07 -18.88
N VAL A 111 -10.34 -29.94 -18.56
CA VAL A 111 -11.70 -29.64 -19.04
C VAL A 111 -11.74 -29.50 -20.57
N PHE A 112 -10.72 -28.88 -21.17
CA PHE A 112 -10.61 -28.75 -22.62
C PHE A 112 -10.48 -30.10 -23.32
N VAL A 113 -9.62 -30.99 -22.81
CA VAL A 113 -9.45 -32.35 -23.35
C VAL A 113 -10.75 -33.14 -23.23
N LEU A 114 -11.38 -33.15 -22.04
CA LEU A 114 -12.65 -33.85 -21.82
C LEU A 114 -13.77 -33.36 -22.75
N ARG A 115 -13.85 -32.04 -23.00
CA ARG A 115 -14.83 -31.43 -23.91
C ARG A 115 -14.54 -31.71 -25.39
N ASN A 116 -13.29 -31.97 -25.77
CA ASN A 116 -12.92 -32.27 -27.15
C ASN A 116 -13.02 -33.77 -27.49
N THR A 117 -13.05 -34.65 -26.47
CA THR A 117 -13.22 -36.11 -26.64
C THR A 117 -14.67 -36.58 -26.57
N LEU A 118 -15.60 -35.76 -26.07
CA LEU A 118 -17.06 -36.00 -26.04
C LEU A 118 -17.73 -35.28 -27.21
#